data_AF-A0AAU2R577-F1
#
_entry.id   AF-A0AAU2R577-F1
#
_cell.length_a   1.000
_cell.length_b   1.000
_cell.length_c   1.000
_cell.angle_alpha   90.00
_cell.angle_beta   90.00
_cell.angle_gamma   90.00
#
_symmetry.space_group_name_H-M   'P 1'
#
loop_
_entity.id
_entity.type
_entity.pdbx_description
1 polymer ?
#
loop_
_entity_poly.entity_id
_entity_poly.type
_entity_poly.pdbx_seq_one_letter_code
_entity_poly.pdbx_strand_id
1 'polypeptide(L)'
;MTAAYQRSFPRFAHIRPVPRQFFHGQCGGVRYAATRFESTPRATYEQLVSMQDEGSATKYFRSTSATGWSYIASDGFPGGPHGCADVPQIPEALTVAWGNCSVVGPKS
;
A
#
# COMPACT_ATOMS: atom_id res chain seq x y z
N MET A 1 -0.55 -9.22 2.28
CA MET A 1 -1.02 -7.96 1.65
C MET A 1 -1.60 -8.16 0.28
N THR A 2 -0.87 -8.72 -0.70
CA THR A 2 -1.40 -8.96 -2.06
C THR A 2 -2.75 -9.68 -2.04
N ALA A 3 -2.84 -10.79 -1.30
CA ALA A 3 -4.11 -11.49 -1.09
C ALA A 3 -5.19 -10.63 -0.42
N ALA A 4 -4.83 -9.71 0.47
CA ALA A 4 -5.79 -8.80 1.10
C ALA A 4 -6.33 -7.74 0.12
N TYR A 5 -5.47 -7.24 -0.75
CA TYR A 5 -5.86 -6.35 -1.83
C TYR A 5 -6.76 -7.06 -2.83
N GLN A 6 -6.38 -8.27 -3.26
CA GLN A 6 -7.16 -9.11 -4.17
C GLN A 6 -8.54 -9.48 -3.62
N ARG A 7 -8.67 -9.70 -2.30
CA ARG A 7 -9.99 -9.89 -1.67
C ARG A 7 -10.89 -8.66 -1.80
N SER A 8 -10.30 -7.47 -1.75
CA SER A 8 -11.05 -6.20 -1.88
C SER A 8 -11.32 -5.86 -3.35
N PHE A 9 -10.43 -6.27 -4.26
CA PHE A 9 -10.51 -6.01 -5.69
C PHE A 9 -10.15 -7.26 -6.51
N PRO A 10 -11.08 -8.22 -6.68
CA PRO A 10 -10.80 -9.51 -7.31
C PRO A 10 -10.31 -9.43 -8.75
N ARG A 11 -10.69 -8.37 -9.48
CA ARG A 11 -10.23 -8.11 -10.87
C ARG A 11 -8.71 -8.01 -11.00
N PHE A 12 -8.00 -7.62 -9.93
CA PHE A 12 -6.54 -7.50 -9.89
C PHE A 12 -5.85 -8.80 -9.44
N ALA A 13 -6.25 -9.93 -10.02
CA ALA A 13 -5.72 -11.27 -9.65
C ALA A 13 -4.26 -11.50 -10.06
N HIS A 14 -3.73 -10.74 -11.02
CA HIS A 14 -2.40 -10.94 -11.61
C HIS A 14 -1.47 -9.77 -11.32
N ILE A 15 -1.32 -9.43 -10.05
CA ILE A 15 -0.49 -8.33 -9.57
C ILE A 15 0.61 -8.82 -8.62
N ARG A 16 1.67 -8.02 -8.50
CA ARG A 16 2.69 -8.17 -7.45
C ARG A 16 3.12 -6.81 -6.93
N PRO A 17 3.59 -6.72 -5.66
CA PRO A 17 4.21 -5.50 -5.16
C PRO A 17 5.37 -5.08 -6.06
N VAL A 18 5.49 -3.78 -6.34
CA VAL A 18 6.65 -3.24 -7.07
C VAL A 18 7.90 -3.49 -6.22
N PRO A 19 8.92 -4.20 -6.75
CA PRO A 19 10.15 -4.46 -6.01
C PRO A 19 10.83 -3.17 -5.55
N ARG A 20 11.38 -3.17 -4.33
CA ARG A 20 12.10 -2.03 -3.72
C ARG A 20 11.25 -0.76 -3.48
N GLN A 21 9.95 -0.78 -3.76
CA GLN A 21 8.99 0.29 -3.41
C GLN A 21 7.97 -0.25 -2.39
N PHE A 22 8.51 -0.89 -1.36
CA PHE A 22 7.76 -1.54 -0.30
C PHE A 22 8.23 -0.99 1.04
N PHE A 23 7.30 -0.41 1.79
CA PHE A 23 7.53 0.08 3.14
C PHE A 23 6.76 -0.78 4.13
N HIS A 24 7.37 -1.08 5.26
CA HIS A 24 6.73 -1.81 6.36
C HIS A 24 7.23 -1.29 7.70
N GLY A 25 6.36 -1.39 8.71
CA GLY A 25 6.67 -0.98 10.07
C GLY A 25 5.71 -1.61 11.07
N GLN A 26 5.98 -1.41 12.37
CA GLN A 26 5.12 -1.89 13.44
C GLN A 26 5.01 -0.84 14.54
N CYS A 27 3.81 -0.67 15.10
CA CYS A 27 3.56 0.17 16.26
C CYS A 27 2.49 -0.51 17.15
N GLY A 28 2.75 -0.62 18.46
CA GLY A 28 1.75 -1.13 19.43
C GLY A 28 1.13 -2.49 19.08
N GLY A 29 1.92 -3.42 18.50
CA GLY A 29 1.43 -4.74 18.07
C GLY A 29 0.67 -4.75 16.74
N VAL A 30 0.55 -3.61 16.08
CA VAL A 30 -0.02 -3.47 14.74
C VAL A 30 1.09 -3.30 13.72
N ARG A 31 1.10 -4.15 12.69
CA ARG A 31 1.99 -4.04 11.53
C ARG A 31 1.32 -3.23 10.42
N TYR A 32 2.10 -2.42 9.74
CA TYR A 32 1.66 -1.61 8.62
C TYR A 32 2.54 -1.87 7.42
N ALA A 33 1.97 -1.68 6.23
CA ALA A 33 2.73 -1.74 5.00
C ALA A 33 2.13 -0.85 3.93
N ALA A 34 2.99 -0.35 3.04
CA ALA A 34 2.62 0.45 1.89
C ALA A 34 3.38 -0.04 0.66
N THR A 35 2.68 -0.19 -0.46
CA THR A 35 3.31 -0.60 -1.73
C THR A 35 2.45 -0.22 -2.92
N ARG A 36 3.09 -0.01 -4.07
CA ARG A 36 2.43 -0.01 -5.38
C ARG A 36 2.35 -1.43 -5.91
N PHE A 37 1.39 -1.67 -6.80
CA PHE A 37 1.29 -2.95 -7.49
C PHE A 37 1.61 -2.78 -8.97
N GLU A 38 2.32 -3.75 -9.52
CA GLU A 38 2.50 -3.90 -10.96
C GLU A 38 1.83 -5.19 -11.43
N SER A 39 1.42 -5.19 -12.70
CA SER A 39 0.91 -6.39 -13.36
C SER A 39 2.01 -7.45 -13.50
N THR A 40 1.63 -8.70 -13.28
CA THR A 40 2.48 -9.85 -13.60
C THR A 40 2.38 -10.18 -15.10
N PRO A 41 3.32 -10.95 -15.68
CA PRO A 41 3.24 -11.38 -17.08
C PRO A 41 1.99 -12.19 -17.46
N ARG A 42 1.21 -12.65 -16.48
CA ARG A 42 -0.04 -13.39 -16.69
C ARG A 42 -1.28 -12.48 -16.78
N ALA A 43 -1.11 -11.16 -16.63
CA ALA A 43 -2.22 -10.23 -16.73
C ALA A 43 -2.80 -10.21 -18.15
N THR A 44 -4.13 -10.22 -18.23
CA THR A 44 -4.87 -10.01 -19.48
C THR A 44 -4.79 -8.53 -19.91
N TYR A 45 -5.14 -8.24 -21.16
CA TYR A 45 -5.16 -6.87 -21.67
C TYR A 45 -6.05 -5.93 -20.83
N GLU A 46 -7.25 -6.35 -20.45
CA GLU A 46 -8.16 -5.55 -19.61
C GLU A 46 -7.56 -5.26 -18.23
N GLN A 47 -6.83 -6.21 -17.67
CA GLN A 47 -6.12 -6.02 -16.40
C GLN A 47 -4.94 -5.07 -16.54
N LEU A 48 -4.21 -5.11 -17.66
CA LEU A 48 -3.15 -4.15 -17.96
C LEU A 48 -3.71 -2.72 -18.05
N VAL A 49 -4.84 -2.54 -18.74
CA VAL A 49 -5.52 -1.24 -18.83
C VAL A 49 -5.97 -0.75 -17.46
N SER A 50 -6.63 -1.61 -16.68
CA SER A 50 -7.10 -1.27 -15.33
C SER A 50 -5.96 -0.91 -14.38
N MET A 51 -4.77 -1.46 -14.59
CA MET A 51 -3.58 -1.21 -13.76
C MET A 51 -2.82 0.07 -14.12
N GLN A 52 -3.12 0.74 -15.23
CA GLN A 52 -2.46 2.02 -15.56
C GLN A 52 -2.82 3.12 -14.56
N ASP A 53 -4.09 3.21 -14.20
CA ASP A 53 -4.57 4.14 -13.17
C ASP A 53 -4.28 3.58 -11.78
N GLU A 54 -4.72 2.33 -11.52
CA GLU A 54 -4.64 1.72 -10.20
C GLU A 54 -3.21 1.45 -9.70
N GLY A 55 -2.32 0.97 -10.58
CA GLY A 55 -0.94 0.57 -10.24
C GLY A 55 -0.05 1.76 -9.90
N SER A 56 -0.45 2.95 -10.32
CA SER A 56 0.25 4.21 -10.04
C SER A 56 0.10 4.64 -8.57
N ALA A 57 -1.03 4.28 -7.95
CA ALA A 57 -1.35 4.62 -6.58
C ALA A 57 -0.79 3.60 -5.57
N THR A 58 -0.12 4.10 -4.54
CA THR A 58 0.29 3.37 -3.35
C THR A 58 -0.92 2.85 -2.60
N LYS A 59 -0.84 1.59 -2.16
CA LYS A 59 -1.86 0.92 -1.34
C LYS A 59 -1.35 0.73 0.08
N TYR A 60 -2.20 1.07 1.05
CA TYR A 60 -1.91 0.99 2.47
C TYR A 60 -2.62 -0.19 3.13
N PHE A 61 -1.89 -0.88 3.99
CA PHE A 61 -2.34 -2.09 4.65
C PHE A 61 -2.04 -2.05 6.14
N ARG A 62 -2.90 -2.72 6.91
CA ARG A 62 -2.74 -2.96 8.35
C ARG A 62 -2.82 -4.45 8.65
N SER A 63 -2.09 -4.90 9.65
CA SER A 63 -2.21 -6.26 10.20
C SER A 63 -2.10 -6.26 11.71
N THR A 64 -3.01 -6.96 12.38
CA THR A 64 -2.91 -7.27 13.82
C THR A 64 -2.63 -8.76 14.00
N SER A 65 -2.27 -9.16 15.21
CA SER A 65 -2.13 -10.58 15.58
C SER A 65 -3.43 -11.37 15.38
N ALA A 66 -4.59 -10.72 15.47
CA ALA A 66 -5.89 -11.36 15.38
C ALA A 66 -6.43 -11.49 13.94
N THR A 67 -6.26 -10.49 13.08
CA THR A 67 -6.99 -10.41 11.79
C THR A 67 -6.11 -10.54 10.55
N GLY A 68 -4.78 -10.60 10.70
CA GLY A 68 -3.88 -10.66 9.55
C GLY A 68 -3.96 -9.38 8.69
N TRP A 69 -3.49 -9.43 7.43
CA TRP A 69 -3.45 -8.24 6.57
C TRP A 69 -4.83 -7.85 6.02
N SER A 70 -5.13 -6.55 6.10
CA SER A 70 -6.32 -5.89 5.53
C SER A 70 -5.91 -4.66 4.72
N TYR A 71 -6.63 -4.40 3.63
CA TYR A 71 -6.52 -3.16 2.85
C TYR A 71 -7.21 -2.02 3.60
N ILE A 72 -6.59 -0.84 3.61
CA ILE A 72 -7.10 0.34 4.33
C ILE A 72 -7.51 1.44 3.35
N ALA A 73 -6.58 1.86 2.50
CA ALA A 73 -6.77 2.97 1.56
C ALA A 73 -5.71 2.96 0.46
N SER A 74 -5.89 3.81 -0.55
CA SER A 74 -4.87 4.16 -1.55
C SER A 74 -4.57 5.65 -1.49
N ASP A 75 -3.38 6.06 -1.94
CA ASP A 75 -3.14 7.47 -2.27
C ASP A 75 -3.76 7.83 -3.64
N GLY A 76 -3.75 9.12 -3.97
CA GLY A 76 -4.11 9.62 -5.29
C GLY A 76 -2.88 9.85 -6.17
N PHE A 77 -3.09 9.95 -7.48
CA PHE A 77 -2.06 10.24 -8.47
C PHE A 77 -2.02 11.75 -8.83
N PRO A 78 -0.84 12.36 -9.09
CA PRO A 78 0.50 11.79 -9.05
C PRO A 78 1.08 11.70 -7.64
N GLY A 79 1.69 10.55 -7.33
CA GLY A 79 2.56 10.42 -6.17
C GLY A 79 3.93 11.05 -6.45
N GLY A 80 4.58 11.58 -5.41
CA GLY A 80 5.91 12.19 -5.52
C GLY A 80 7.00 11.25 -6.07
N PRO A 81 8.12 11.80 -6.58
CA PRO A 81 9.23 11.04 -7.21
C PRO A 81 9.84 9.94 -6.33
N HIS A 82 9.74 10.04 -5.00
CA HIS A 82 10.22 9.08 -4.00
C HIS A 82 9.10 8.24 -3.37
N GLY A 83 7.86 8.34 -3.86
CA GLY A 83 6.73 7.52 -3.40
C GLY A 83 6.41 7.76 -1.92
N CYS A 84 6.41 6.70 -1.10
CA CYS A 84 6.13 6.86 0.34
C CYS A 84 7.17 7.71 1.09
N ALA A 85 8.38 7.88 0.56
CA ALA A 85 9.38 8.75 1.18
C ALA A 85 9.07 10.24 0.98
N ASP A 86 8.19 10.58 0.04
CA ASP A 86 7.65 11.93 -0.18
C ASP A 86 6.36 12.20 0.59
N VAL A 87 5.97 11.32 1.51
CA VAL A 87 4.82 11.54 2.38
C VAL A 87 5.34 12.21 3.66
N PRO A 88 5.43 13.57 3.72
CA PRO A 88 6.00 14.28 4.88
C PRO A 88 5.16 14.09 6.15
N GLN A 89 3.88 13.77 5.97
CA GLN A 89 2.94 13.46 7.03
C GLN A 89 2.01 12.34 6.56
N ILE A 90 1.80 11.34 7.39
CA ILE A 90 0.79 10.31 7.15
C ILE A 90 -0.57 11.02 7.00
N PRO A 91 -1.35 10.77 5.94
CA PRO A 91 -2.69 11.32 5.80
C PRO A 91 -3.53 11.07 7.05
N GLU A 92 -4.31 12.05 7.52
CA GLU A 92 -5.01 12.01 8.81
C GLU A 92 -5.85 10.74 9.02
N ALA A 93 -6.54 10.29 7.98
CA ALA A 93 -7.30 9.04 7.98
C ALA A 93 -6.42 7.80 8.27
N LEU A 94 -5.18 7.81 7.78
CA LEU A 94 -4.19 6.78 8.07
C LEU A 94 -3.58 6.98 9.46
N THR A 95 -3.38 8.20 9.94
CA THR A 95 -2.87 8.46 11.30
C THR A 95 -3.84 7.95 12.37
N VAL A 96 -5.16 8.15 12.17
CA VAL A 96 -6.22 7.56 13.01
C VAL A 96 -6.19 6.03 12.93
N ALA A 97 -6.08 5.46 11.72
CA ALA A 97 -5.96 4.01 11.54
C ALA A 97 -4.66 3.45 12.15
N TRP A 98 -3.62 4.28 12.30
CA TRP A 98 -2.32 3.94 12.83
C TRP A 98 -2.21 4.16 14.34
N GLY A 99 -3.29 4.64 14.98
CA GLY A 99 -3.33 4.92 16.42
C GLY A 99 -2.49 6.13 16.83
N ASN A 100 -2.38 7.13 15.96
CA ASN A 100 -1.56 8.35 16.18
C ASN A 100 -0.08 8.05 16.47
N CYS A 101 0.47 6.97 15.93
CA CYS A 101 1.90 6.70 16.05
C CYS A 101 2.69 7.80 15.34
N SER A 102 3.48 8.55 16.10
CA SER A 102 4.41 9.55 15.58
C SER A 102 5.50 8.84 14.78
N VAL A 103 5.59 9.15 13.50
CA VAL A 103 6.75 8.76 12.69
C VAL A 103 7.91 9.61 13.17
N VAL A 104 8.69 9.11 14.13
CA VAL A 104 10.01 9.66 14.34
C VAL A 104 10.82 9.22 13.12
N GLY A 105 10.89 10.09 12.12
CA GLY A 105 11.71 9.86 10.93
C GLY A 105 13.15 9.58 11.33
N PRO A 106 13.90 8.75 10.58
CA PRO A 106 15.31 8.58 10.85
C PRO A 106 16.00 9.95 10.75
N LYS A 107 16.64 10.38 11.84
CA LYS A 107 17.58 11.50 11.81
C LYS A 107 18.68 11.16 10.79
N SER A 108 18.88 12.09 9.86
CA SER A 108 20.05 12.15 8.96
C SER A 108 21.35 12.16 9.74
#